data_AF-A0A7K1TSJ7-F1
#
_entry.id   AF-A0A7K1TSJ7-F1
#
_cell.length_a   1.000
_cell.length_b   1.000
_cell.length_c   1.000
_cell.angle_alpha   90.00
_cell.angle_beta   90.00
_cell.angle_gamma   90.00
#
_symmetry.space_group_name_H-M   'P 1'
#
loop_
_entity.id
_entity.type
_entity.pdbx_description
1 polymer ?
#
loop_
_entity_poly.entity_id
_entity_poly.type
_entity_poly.pdbx_seq_one_letter_code
_entity_poly.pdbx_strand_id
1 'polypeptide(L)'
;MSESSLPEVVRIARDLIRIDTSNWGGGKANGEREAAEYVGAHLESLGLRPEYYEPIPRRTNVMARVPGRDRSRPALVVHGHLDVVPAVADDWSVDPFAGEIRDGMLWGRGAVDMKNMDAMILASVGDLLRAGEQPERDLVLAFFADEENGGVEGSALVVKERPEWFAGATEAISEVGGYSITVDDRRAYLLQVGEKALIWIRLVARGRAGHGSRLHPENALTKLAEAVAAIGRTRWPIRLTPTTEALLAGLSGLTGRSADDPDALAAAAGPAEAFLASTFRTTANPTVLQAGYKHNVIPERAEALIDVRTLPGTEDEVLADLQRIVGDEVEIEIVVRDIGMETPFRGDLVDTMVAALGRHDPGVPVIPYLLGAGTDNKALASIGITGYGFAPLQLPADLDFTGMFHGVDERVPVDSLSFGQRVLADLFRTC
;
A
#
# COMPACT_ATOMS: atom_id res chain seq x y z
N MET A 1 25.03 -13.56 13.73
CA MET A 1 25.13 -12.25 14.40
C MET A 1 24.53 -12.40 15.78
N SER A 2 25.15 -11.92 16.86
CA SER A 2 24.49 -11.92 18.18
C SER A 2 23.32 -10.94 18.16
N GLU A 3 22.29 -11.16 18.97
CA GLU A 3 21.09 -10.31 19.02
C GLU A 3 21.42 -8.82 19.32
N SER A 4 22.51 -8.57 20.05
CA SER A 4 23.04 -7.23 20.35
C SER A 4 23.78 -6.54 19.19
N SER A 5 23.97 -7.18 18.03
CA SER A 5 24.69 -6.60 16.89
C SER A 5 23.79 -6.19 15.72
N LEU A 6 22.47 -6.36 15.83
CA LEU A 6 21.52 -5.96 14.79
C LEU A 6 21.20 -4.46 14.92
N PRO A 7 21.16 -3.71 13.79
CA PRO A 7 20.64 -2.35 13.79
C PRO A 7 19.25 -2.28 14.45
N GLU A 8 18.97 -1.20 15.17
CA GLU A 8 17.70 -1.06 15.89
C GLU A 8 16.48 -1.18 14.98
N VAL A 9 16.49 -0.51 13.82
CA VAL A 9 15.42 -0.62 12.82
C VAL A 9 15.14 -2.07 12.42
N VAL A 10 16.17 -2.90 12.30
CA VAL A 10 16.01 -4.33 11.96
C VAL A 10 15.38 -5.10 13.11
N ARG A 11 15.77 -4.79 14.36
CA ARG A 11 15.17 -5.41 15.54
C ARG A 11 13.69 -5.05 15.65
N ILE A 12 13.34 -3.77 15.48
CA ILE A 12 11.96 -3.30 15.51
C ILE A 12 11.13 -3.99 14.43
N ALA A 13 11.59 -3.99 13.16
CA ALA A 13 10.90 -4.65 12.06
C ALA A 13 10.70 -6.15 12.33
N ARG A 14 11.75 -6.84 12.79
CA ARG A 14 11.70 -8.27 13.13
C ARG A 14 10.71 -8.56 14.25
N ASP A 15 10.73 -7.76 15.31
CA ASP A 15 9.87 -7.98 16.46
C ASP A 15 8.40 -7.69 16.09
N LEU A 16 8.12 -6.67 15.27
CA LEU A 16 6.79 -6.45 14.70
C LEU A 16 6.33 -7.61 13.81
N ILE A 17 7.20 -8.14 12.93
CA ILE A 17 6.89 -9.30 12.08
C ILE A 17 6.50 -10.52 12.92
N ARG A 18 7.13 -10.71 14.09
CA ARG A 18 6.81 -11.81 15.01
C ARG A 18 5.44 -11.72 15.68
N ILE A 19 4.81 -10.56 15.61
CA ILE A 19 3.44 -10.36 16.08
C ILE A 19 2.53 -10.61 14.88
N ASP A 20 1.91 -11.79 14.83
CA ASP A 20 0.98 -12.15 13.76
C ASP A 20 -0.31 -11.32 13.87
N THR A 21 -0.41 -10.31 13.01
CA THR A 21 -1.53 -9.38 12.86
C THR A 21 -2.35 -9.67 11.60
N SER A 22 -2.38 -10.92 11.14
CA SER A 22 -3.07 -11.31 9.90
C SER A 22 -4.53 -10.84 9.85
N ASN A 23 -4.90 -10.19 8.75
CA ASN A 23 -6.25 -9.70 8.47
C ASN A 23 -6.85 -10.45 7.26
N TRP A 24 -7.85 -11.31 7.49
CA TRP A 24 -8.54 -12.04 6.41
C TRP A 24 -9.72 -11.24 5.84
N GLY A 25 -10.02 -10.07 6.41
CA GLY A 25 -11.25 -9.34 6.15
C GLY A 25 -12.51 -10.07 6.64
N GLY A 26 -13.67 -9.48 6.36
CA GLY A 26 -14.98 -10.09 6.70
C GLY A 26 -15.18 -10.35 8.20
N GLY A 27 -14.57 -9.55 9.06
CA GLY A 27 -14.64 -9.68 10.53
C GLY A 27 -13.71 -10.75 11.11
N LYS A 28 -12.76 -11.29 10.33
CA LYS A 28 -11.77 -12.26 10.80
C LYS A 28 -10.36 -11.64 10.74
N ALA A 29 -9.76 -11.42 11.90
CA ALA A 29 -8.36 -11.02 12.05
C ALA A 29 -7.79 -11.53 13.37
N ASN A 30 -6.46 -11.63 13.46
CA ASN A 30 -5.77 -11.84 14.74
C ASN A 30 -5.77 -10.56 15.60
N GLY A 31 -5.92 -9.40 14.95
CA GLY A 31 -5.94 -8.08 15.57
C GLY A 31 -4.54 -7.53 15.85
N GLU A 32 -4.45 -6.22 16.00
CA GLU A 32 -3.22 -5.43 16.00
C GLU A 32 -2.80 -5.00 17.41
N ARG A 33 -3.58 -5.33 18.45
CA ARG A 33 -3.34 -4.89 19.83
C ARG A 33 -1.91 -5.11 20.30
N GLU A 34 -1.38 -6.31 20.19
CA GLU A 34 -0.03 -6.62 20.66
C GLU A 34 1.04 -5.82 19.89
N ALA A 35 0.82 -5.56 18.60
CA ALA A 35 1.70 -4.72 17.79
C ALA A 35 1.59 -3.25 18.21
N ALA A 36 0.37 -2.75 18.45
CA ALA A 36 0.13 -1.40 18.94
C ALA A 36 0.74 -1.19 20.33
N GLU A 37 0.62 -2.16 21.24
CA GLU A 37 1.25 -2.14 22.56
C GLU A 37 2.79 -2.17 22.46
N TYR A 38 3.36 -2.93 21.51
CA TYR A 38 4.80 -2.90 21.23
C TYR A 38 5.26 -1.51 20.77
N VAL A 39 4.54 -0.92 19.80
CA VAL A 39 4.80 0.42 19.27
C VAL A 39 4.70 1.47 20.37
N GLY A 40 3.63 1.43 21.16
CA GLY A 40 3.43 2.37 22.26
C GLY A 40 4.49 2.23 23.35
N ALA A 41 4.88 1.00 23.74
CA ALA A 41 5.98 0.79 24.67
C ALA A 41 7.32 1.34 24.12
N HIS A 42 7.57 1.21 22.82
CA HIS A 42 8.73 1.82 22.18
C HIS A 42 8.69 3.37 22.29
N LEU A 43 7.56 3.98 21.94
CA LEU A 43 7.35 5.43 22.01
C LEU A 43 7.44 5.96 23.46
N GLU A 44 6.90 5.25 24.45
CA GLU A 44 7.04 5.58 25.88
C GLU A 44 8.50 5.54 26.32
N SER A 45 9.29 4.57 25.83
CA SER A 45 10.72 4.49 26.12
C SER A 45 11.52 5.70 25.61
N LEU A 46 10.98 6.42 24.62
CA LEU A 46 11.52 7.68 24.09
C LEU A 46 10.98 8.91 24.84
N GLY A 47 10.18 8.73 25.89
CA GLY A 47 9.58 9.80 26.68
C GLY A 47 8.34 10.44 26.05
N LEU A 48 7.78 9.83 25.01
CA LEU A 48 6.51 10.26 24.40
C LEU A 48 5.31 9.72 25.19
N ARG A 49 4.12 10.21 24.86
CA ARG A 49 2.85 9.77 25.47
C ARG A 49 1.95 9.20 24.37
N PRO A 50 1.93 7.87 24.18
CA PRO A 50 1.04 7.27 23.22
C PRO A 50 -0.42 7.38 23.66
N GLU A 51 -1.30 7.53 22.69
CA GLU A 51 -2.74 7.40 22.87
C GLU A 51 -3.23 6.25 22.01
N TYR A 52 -4.12 5.44 22.57
CA TYR A 52 -4.68 4.27 21.91
C TYR A 52 -6.15 4.50 21.59
N TYR A 53 -6.60 3.97 20.45
CA TYR A 53 -7.99 3.98 20.05
C TYR A 53 -8.39 2.60 19.51
N GLU A 54 -9.30 1.95 20.23
CA GLU A 54 -9.78 0.60 19.92
C GLU A 54 -11.31 0.56 20.00
N PRO A 55 -12.03 1.04 18.97
CA PRO A 55 -13.49 0.98 18.93
C PRO A 55 -14.01 -0.45 18.68
N ILE A 56 -13.19 -1.29 18.05
CA ILE A 56 -13.49 -2.67 17.70
C ILE A 56 -12.46 -3.55 18.42
N PRO A 57 -12.87 -4.60 19.16
CA PRO A 57 -11.96 -5.39 19.98
C PRO A 57 -10.73 -5.86 19.19
N ARG A 58 -9.55 -5.57 19.74
CA ARG A 58 -8.23 -5.88 19.16
C ARG A 58 -7.85 -5.13 17.88
N ARG A 59 -8.72 -4.29 17.31
CA ARG A 59 -8.40 -3.32 16.24
C ARG A 59 -7.81 -2.06 16.84
N THR A 60 -6.61 -2.19 17.40
CA THR A 60 -5.98 -1.11 18.17
C THR A 60 -5.17 -0.20 17.25
N ASN A 61 -5.54 1.08 17.20
CA ASN A 61 -4.75 2.14 16.62
C ASN A 61 -3.93 2.81 17.72
N VAL A 62 -2.73 3.29 17.41
CA VAL A 62 -1.88 4.02 18.36
C VAL A 62 -1.31 5.27 17.69
N MET A 63 -1.28 6.38 18.43
CA MET A 63 -0.63 7.60 17.99
C MET A 63 0.33 8.14 19.05
N ALA A 64 1.29 8.96 18.66
CA ALA A 64 2.03 9.83 19.56
C ALA A 64 2.41 11.13 18.84
N ARG A 65 2.45 12.25 19.58
CA ARG A 65 2.91 13.54 19.04
C ARG A 65 4.34 13.84 19.49
N VAL A 66 5.19 14.22 18.54
CA VAL A 66 6.55 14.70 18.79
C VAL A 66 6.60 16.21 18.58
N PRO A 67 6.89 17.01 19.62
CA PRO A 67 6.98 18.47 19.47
C PRO A 67 8.14 18.88 18.56
N GLY A 68 7.86 19.75 17.59
CA GLY A 68 8.87 20.32 16.71
C GLY A 68 9.57 21.55 17.29
N ARG A 69 10.69 21.92 16.65
CA ARG A 69 11.44 23.15 16.93
C ARG A 69 10.61 24.39 16.63
N ASP A 70 9.93 24.40 15.48
CA ASP A 70 9.00 25.44 15.09
C ASP A 70 7.56 24.93 15.10
N ARG A 71 6.87 25.19 16.21
CA ARG A 71 5.47 24.79 16.44
C ARG A 71 4.46 25.70 15.73
N SER A 72 4.91 26.73 15.02
CA SER A 72 4.04 27.56 14.17
C SER A 72 3.82 26.95 12.79
N ARG A 73 4.70 26.02 12.38
CA ARG A 73 4.55 25.25 11.14
C ARG A 73 3.42 24.22 11.31
N PRO A 74 2.63 23.96 10.24
CA PRO A 74 1.68 22.86 10.24
C PRO A 74 2.36 21.52 10.54
N ALA A 75 1.69 20.66 11.29
CA ALA A 75 2.22 19.35 11.65
C ALA A 75 2.28 18.41 10.43
N LEU A 76 3.20 17.45 10.46
CA LEU A 76 3.30 16.35 9.52
C LEU A 76 2.76 15.07 10.16
N VAL A 77 1.81 14.41 9.52
CA VAL A 77 1.45 13.04 9.89
C VAL A 77 2.49 12.09 9.29
N VAL A 78 3.07 11.23 10.11
CA VAL A 78 3.95 10.16 9.67
C VAL A 78 3.29 8.87 10.11
N HIS A 79 2.80 8.09 9.16
CA HIS A 79 1.92 6.98 9.50
C HIS A 79 2.25 5.67 8.80
N GLY A 80 1.66 4.62 9.35
CA GLY A 80 1.66 3.27 8.81
C GLY A 80 0.52 2.43 9.38
N HIS A 81 0.43 1.18 8.97
CA HIS A 81 -0.54 0.20 9.45
C HIS A 81 0.17 -1.02 10.04
N LEU A 82 -0.49 -1.65 11.02
CA LEU A 82 0.10 -2.74 11.81
C LEU A 82 -0.37 -4.12 11.37
N ASP A 83 -1.48 -4.20 10.63
CA ASP A 83 -1.96 -5.46 10.07
C ASP A 83 -1.17 -5.90 8.85
N VAL A 84 -1.40 -7.15 8.45
CA VAL A 84 -0.76 -7.76 7.29
C VAL A 84 -1.74 -8.71 6.62
N VAL A 85 -1.63 -8.92 5.30
CA VAL A 85 -2.37 -10.02 4.67
C VAL A 85 -1.97 -11.39 5.24
N PRO A 86 -2.86 -12.41 5.18
CA PRO A 86 -2.55 -13.74 5.67
C PRO A 86 -1.36 -14.38 4.94
N ALA A 87 -0.65 -15.26 5.65
CA ALA A 87 0.40 -16.10 5.09
C ALA A 87 0.09 -17.59 5.32
N VAL A 88 0.22 -18.40 4.28
CA VAL A 88 0.09 -19.87 4.36
C VAL A 88 1.50 -20.44 4.54
N ALA A 89 1.83 -20.87 5.75
CA ALA A 89 3.20 -21.28 6.10
C ALA A 89 3.80 -22.33 5.15
N ASP A 90 2.99 -23.26 4.63
CA ASP A 90 3.44 -24.32 3.71
C ASP A 90 3.92 -23.79 2.35
N ASP A 91 3.52 -22.58 1.96
CA ASP A 91 3.95 -21.93 0.72
C ASP A 91 5.30 -21.22 0.89
N TRP A 92 5.75 -20.97 2.12
CA TRP A 92 6.92 -20.12 2.40
C TRP A 92 8.21 -20.94 2.61
N SER A 93 9.32 -20.35 2.18
CA SER A 93 10.67 -20.88 2.38
C SER A 93 11.17 -20.76 3.82
N VAL A 94 10.50 -19.95 4.64
CA VAL A 94 10.74 -19.75 6.08
C VAL A 94 9.40 -19.62 6.80
N ASP A 95 9.38 -19.70 8.13
CA ASP A 95 8.20 -19.32 8.88
C ASP A 95 7.89 -17.82 8.65
N PRO A 96 6.72 -17.46 8.09
CA PRO A 96 6.38 -16.09 7.73
C PRO A 96 6.38 -15.12 8.91
N PHE A 97 6.26 -15.62 10.14
CA PHE A 97 6.23 -14.80 11.36
C PHE A 97 7.44 -15.06 12.26
N ALA A 98 8.50 -15.73 11.79
CA ALA A 98 9.72 -15.91 12.58
C ALA A 98 10.64 -14.68 12.60
N GLY A 99 10.52 -13.79 11.60
CA GLY A 99 11.45 -12.67 11.41
C GLY A 99 12.89 -13.15 11.18
N GLU A 100 13.08 -14.12 10.29
CA GLU A 100 14.38 -14.73 10.05
C GLU A 100 15.31 -13.74 9.34
N ILE A 101 16.56 -13.64 9.80
CA ILE A 101 17.60 -12.87 9.10
C ILE A 101 18.53 -13.85 8.40
N ARG A 102 18.44 -13.89 7.07
CA ARG A 102 19.19 -14.82 6.22
C ARG A 102 19.67 -14.09 4.97
N ASP A 103 20.95 -14.27 4.64
CA ASP A 103 21.61 -13.70 3.45
C ASP A 103 21.48 -12.17 3.31
N GLY A 104 21.58 -11.46 4.44
CA GLY A 104 21.47 -9.99 4.47
C GLY A 104 20.04 -9.44 4.34
N MET A 105 19.05 -10.32 4.33
CA MET A 105 17.62 -9.98 4.24
C MET A 105 16.92 -10.30 5.57
N LEU A 106 15.96 -9.47 5.94
CA LEU A 106 14.95 -9.78 6.94
C LEU A 106 13.73 -10.38 6.23
N TRP A 107 13.40 -11.62 6.55
CA TRP A 107 12.30 -12.37 5.96
C TRP A 107 11.08 -12.38 6.87
N GLY A 108 9.90 -12.27 6.28
CA GLY A 108 8.63 -12.45 6.95
C GLY A 108 7.52 -11.57 6.36
N ARG A 109 6.28 -11.95 6.64
CA ARG A 109 5.10 -11.18 6.27
C ARG A 109 5.13 -9.84 7.01
N GLY A 110 5.09 -8.74 6.27
CA GLY A 110 5.27 -7.38 6.77
C GLY A 110 6.67 -6.79 6.55
N ALA A 111 7.63 -7.55 6.02
CA ALA A 111 8.96 -7.04 5.69
C ALA A 111 8.96 -5.99 4.56
N VAL A 112 7.94 -5.99 3.70
CA VAL A 112 7.68 -5.07 2.59
C VAL A 112 6.46 -4.20 2.92
N ASP A 113 5.38 -4.80 3.44
CA ASP A 113 4.07 -4.14 3.64
C ASP A 113 3.46 -4.44 5.03
N MET A 114 3.57 -3.54 6.01
CA MET A 114 4.45 -2.35 5.97
C MET A 114 5.28 -2.15 7.24
N LYS A 115 5.51 -3.22 8.00
CA LYS A 115 6.27 -3.19 9.26
C LYS A 115 7.73 -2.75 9.09
N ASN A 116 8.25 -2.76 7.86
CA ASN A 116 9.52 -2.11 7.53
C ASN A 116 9.48 -0.58 7.74
N MET A 117 8.46 0.08 7.23
CA MET A 117 8.28 1.51 7.31
C MET A 117 7.97 1.92 8.74
N ASP A 118 7.13 1.17 9.45
CA ASP A 118 6.90 1.38 10.88
C ASP A 118 8.20 1.37 11.67
N ALA A 119 9.05 0.39 11.40
CA ALA A 119 10.35 0.30 12.05
C ALA A 119 11.27 1.48 11.70
N MET A 120 11.26 1.93 10.44
CA MET A 120 12.04 3.10 10.02
C MET A 120 11.53 4.38 10.68
N ILE A 121 10.22 4.56 10.84
CA ILE A 121 9.60 5.69 11.56
C ILE A 121 10.05 5.68 13.01
N LEU A 122 9.88 4.56 13.72
CA LEU A 122 10.20 4.44 15.13
C LEU A 122 11.70 4.64 15.40
N ALA A 123 12.56 4.00 14.61
CA ALA A 123 14.00 4.12 14.77
C ALA A 123 14.51 5.53 14.46
N SER A 124 13.98 6.18 13.42
CA SER A 124 14.41 7.55 13.05
C SER A 124 13.98 8.59 14.08
N VAL A 125 12.76 8.51 14.61
CA VAL A 125 12.33 9.35 15.75
C VAL A 125 13.19 9.07 16.98
N GLY A 126 13.53 7.79 17.22
CA GLY A 126 14.45 7.40 18.28
C GLY A 126 15.82 8.05 18.16
N ASP A 127 16.39 8.15 16.95
CA ASP A 127 17.67 8.82 16.70
C ASP A 127 17.62 10.30 17.09
N LEU A 128 16.55 11.01 16.70
CA LEU A 128 16.39 12.43 17.03
C LEU A 128 16.26 12.64 18.55
N LEU A 129 15.34 11.91 19.19
CA LEU A 129 15.01 12.15 20.59
C LEU A 129 16.16 11.76 21.53
N ARG A 130 16.89 10.67 21.24
CA ARG A 130 18.06 10.27 22.04
C ARG A 130 19.27 11.18 21.84
N ALA A 131 19.36 11.86 20.69
CA ALA A 131 20.35 12.91 20.47
C ALA A 131 20.00 14.22 21.20
N GLY A 132 18.84 14.31 21.85
CA GLY A 132 18.34 15.53 22.47
C GLY A 132 17.86 16.56 21.44
N GLU A 133 17.54 16.11 20.23
CA GLU A 133 17.05 16.95 19.14
C GLU A 133 15.52 16.94 19.08
N GLN A 134 14.98 17.84 18.25
CA GLN A 134 13.56 17.91 17.92
C GLN A 134 13.42 17.92 16.39
N PRO A 135 12.34 17.33 15.85
CA PRO A 135 12.00 17.50 14.45
C PRO A 135 11.76 18.99 14.13
N GLU A 136 11.84 19.36 12.86
CA GLU A 136 11.72 20.75 12.44
C GLU A 136 10.31 21.32 12.71
N ARG A 137 9.27 20.52 12.46
CA ARG A 137 7.86 20.79 12.79
C ARG A 137 7.26 19.66 13.63
N ASP A 138 6.10 19.89 14.23
CA ASP A 138 5.39 18.85 14.99
C ASP A 138 5.16 17.61 14.11
N LEU A 139 5.49 16.42 14.65
CA LEU A 139 5.14 15.15 14.01
C LEU A 139 3.95 14.51 14.74
N VAL A 140 2.98 14.01 13.98
CA VAL A 140 1.94 13.12 14.46
C VAL A 140 2.28 11.72 13.96
N LEU A 141 2.80 10.87 14.83
CA LEU A 141 3.05 9.47 14.53
C LEU A 141 1.73 8.73 14.71
N ALA A 142 1.25 8.04 13.69
CA ALA A 142 0.00 7.28 13.75
C ALA A 142 0.20 5.89 13.15
N PHE A 143 -0.24 4.86 13.86
CA PHE A 143 -0.16 3.47 13.42
C PHE A 143 -1.58 2.89 13.46
N PHE A 144 -2.13 2.63 12.29
CA PHE A 144 -3.51 2.24 12.09
C PHE A 144 -3.68 0.73 12.09
N ALA A 145 -4.93 0.30 12.29
CA ALA A 145 -5.37 -1.07 12.07
C ALA A 145 -6.18 -1.18 10.77
N ASP A 146 -6.38 -2.40 10.29
CA ASP A 146 -7.35 -2.76 9.25
C ASP A 146 -7.08 -2.19 7.84
N GLU A 147 -5.87 -1.70 7.53
CA GLU A 147 -5.54 -1.16 6.21
C GLU A 147 -5.74 -2.22 5.11
N GLU A 148 -5.27 -3.44 5.39
CA GLU A 148 -5.30 -4.60 4.47
C GLU A 148 -6.74 -5.09 4.15
N ASN A 149 -7.73 -4.49 4.79
CA ASN A 149 -9.15 -4.70 4.57
C ASN A 149 -9.92 -3.36 4.38
N GLY A 150 -9.22 -2.34 3.90
CA GLY A 150 -9.77 -1.06 3.45
C GLY A 150 -9.86 0.04 4.51
N GLY A 151 -9.21 -0.12 5.67
CA GLY A 151 -9.08 0.89 6.72
C GLY A 151 -10.38 1.28 7.42
N VAL A 152 -11.49 0.56 7.15
CA VAL A 152 -12.83 0.91 7.64
C VAL A 152 -12.90 0.80 9.15
N GLU A 153 -12.25 -0.20 9.74
CA GLU A 153 -12.21 -0.42 11.19
C GLU A 153 -11.05 0.32 11.89
N GLY A 154 -10.15 0.96 11.13
CA GLY A 154 -8.99 1.69 11.65
C GLY A 154 -8.98 3.15 11.24
N SER A 155 -8.15 3.52 10.25
CA SER A 155 -7.89 4.92 9.87
C SER A 155 -9.17 5.73 9.61
N ALA A 156 -10.19 5.13 8.97
CA ALA A 156 -11.47 5.79 8.72
C ALA A 156 -12.24 6.11 10.02
N LEU A 157 -12.23 5.20 11.01
CA LEU A 157 -12.82 5.45 12.32
C LEU A 157 -11.99 6.45 13.13
N VAL A 158 -10.67 6.37 13.06
CA VAL A 158 -9.79 7.33 13.76
C VAL A 158 -10.04 8.75 13.24
N VAL A 159 -10.02 8.95 11.93
CA VAL A 159 -10.27 10.27 11.33
C VAL A 159 -11.67 10.80 11.68
N LYS A 160 -12.67 9.92 11.72
CA LYS A 160 -14.06 10.29 12.02
C LYS A 160 -14.30 10.60 13.51
N GLU A 161 -13.73 9.80 14.41
CA GLU A 161 -14.07 9.80 15.84
C GLU A 161 -12.96 10.35 16.75
N ARG A 162 -11.76 10.52 16.22
CA ARG A 162 -10.58 11.14 16.85
C ARG A 162 -9.89 12.17 15.93
N PRO A 163 -10.62 13.09 15.26
CA PRO A 163 -10.00 14.09 14.39
C PRO A 163 -8.99 14.99 15.14
N GLU A 164 -9.12 15.11 16.46
CA GLU A 164 -8.19 15.84 17.32
C GLU A 164 -6.77 15.28 17.31
N TRP A 165 -6.56 14.00 16.98
CA TRP A 165 -5.22 13.41 16.83
C TRP A 165 -4.41 14.16 15.77
N PHE A 166 -5.07 14.57 14.69
CA PHE A 166 -4.46 15.24 13.53
C PHE A 166 -4.58 16.76 13.58
N ALA A 167 -4.92 17.34 14.73
CA ALA A 167 -5.06 18.79 14.87
C ALA A 167 -3.78 19.52 14.40
N GLY A 168 -3.96 20.49 13.51
CA GLY A 168 -2.90 21.31 12.93
C GLY A 168 -2.06 20.63 11.85
N ALA A 169 -2.35 19.38 11.47
CA ALA A 169 -1.67 18.72 10.37
C ALA A 169 -2.26 19.10 9.01
N THR A 170 -1.40 19.22 8.00
CA THR A 170 -1.81 19.54 6.61
C THR A 170 -1.28 18.55 5.60
N GLU A 171 -0.23 17.81 5.95
CA GLU A 171 0.44 16.85 5.07
C GLU A 171 0.71 15.54 5.82
N ALA A 172 0.86 14.46 5.06
CA ALA A 172 1.19 13.14 5.56
C ALA A 172 2.24 12.45 4.69
N ILE A 173 3.08 11.61 5.29
CA ILE A 173 3.89 10.61 4.60
C ILE A 173 3.55 9.20 5.12
N SER A 174 3.48 8.23 4.21
CA SER A 174 3.14 6.83 4.46
C SER A 174 4.07 5.85 3.75
N GLU A 175 3.65 4.59 3.68
CA GLU A 175 4.15 3.49 2.86
C GLU A 175 4.19 3.72 1.35
N VAL A 176 4.62 2.68 0.64
CA VAL A 176 4.49 2.51 -0.81
C VAL A 176 4.94 3.74 -1.60
N GLY A 177 6.24 4.03 -1.52
CA GLY A 177 6.94 5.07 -2.26
C GLY A 177 8.29 5.33 -1.61
N GLY A 178 9.06 6.30 -2.08
CA GLY A 178 10.40 6.60 -1.58
C GLY A 178 11.47 5.54 -1.86
N TYR A 179 11.12 4.31 -2.23
CA TYR A 179 12.06 3.24 -2.55
C TYR A 179 12.61 3.33 -3.98
N SER A 180 13.80 2.76 -4.18
CA SER A 180 14.45 2.79 -5.49
C SER A 180 14.03 1.64 -6.38
N ILE A 181 13.85 1.90 -7.66
CA ILE A 181 13.78 0.90 -8.72
C ILE A 181 15.04 0.96 -9.59
N THR A 182 15.27 -0.10 -10.34
CA THR A 182 16.25 -0.11 -11.43
C THR A 182 15.54 0.05 -12.76
N VAL A 183 16.02 0.98 -13.58
CA VAL A 183 15.56 1.27 -14.94
C VAL A 183 16.76 1.09 -15.86
N ASP A 184 16.74 0.03 -16.66
CA ASP A 184 17.90 -0.54 -17.37
C ASP A 184 19.06 -0.80 -16.39
N ASP A 185 20.13 -0.01 -16.46
CA ASP A 185 21.31 -0.08 -15.59
C ASP A 185 21.38 1.07 -14.57
N ARG A 186 20.33 1.90 -14.49
CA ARG A 186 20.29 3.12 -13.67
C ARG A 186 19.30 2.98 -12.53
N ARG A 187 19.61 3.59 -11.38
CA ARG A 187 18.69 3.69 -10.25
C ARG A 187 17.78 4.91 -10.42
N ALA A 188 16.55 4.81 -9.94
CA ALA A 188 15.64 5.93 -9.71
C ALA A 188 14.84 5.70 -8.42
N TYR A 189 14.42 6.75 -7.72
CA TYR A 189 13.47 6.65 -6.61
C TYR A 189 12.07 7.02 -7.09
N LEU A 190 11.06 6.30 -6.60
CA LEU A 190 9.66 6.58 -6.93
C LEU A 190 8.98 7.30 -5.75
N LEU A 191 8.57 8.56 -5.91
CA LEU A 191 7.77 9.25 -4.90
C LEU A 191 6.28 9.11 -5.22
N GLN A 192 5.49 8.51 -4.33
CA GLN A 192 4.06 8.39 -4.57
C GLN A 192 3.39 9.74 -4.32
N VAL A 193 2.71 10.25 -5.34
CA VAL A 193 1.92 11.49 -5.28
C VAL A 193 0.46 11.27 -5.65
N GLY A 194 0.06 10.04 -5.95
CA GLY A 194 -1.32 9.69 -6.25
C GLY A 194 -1.59 8.20 -6.07
N GLU A 195 -2.86 7.85 -6.06
CA GLU A 195 -3.37 6.50 -5.83
C GLU A 195 -4.57 6.25 -6.74
N LYS A 196 -4.68 5.04 -7.30
CA LYS A 196 -5.86 4.63 -8.04
C LYS A 196 -7.08 4.56 -7.11
N ALA A 197 -8.24 4.81 -7.69
CA ALA A 197 -9.50 4.52 -7.04
C ALA A 197 -9.70 3.00 -6.96
N LEU A 198 -10.49 2.56 -5.98
CA LEU A 198 -10.83 1.16 -5.78
C LEU A 198 -12.35 1.00 -5.91
N ILE A 199 -12.77 0.02 -6.71
CA ILE A 199 -14.17 -0.36 -6.87
C ILE A 199 -14.25 -1.88 -6.89
N TRP A 200 -14.35 -2.49 -5.72
CA TRP A 200 -14.59 -3.92 -5.65
C TRP A 200 -16.05 -4.20 -5.98
N ILE A 201 -16.26 -5.04 -6.99
CA ILE A 201 -17.60 -5.38 -7.47
C ILE A 201 -17.87 -6.86 -7.33
N ARG A 202 -19.15 -7.18 -7.13
CA ARG A 202 -19.70 -8.53 -7.25
C ARG A 202 -20.54 -8.60 -8.51
N LEU A 203 -20.19 -9.54 -9.38
CA LEU A 203 -21.00 -9.92 -10.53
C LEU A 203 -22.00 -10.99 -10.08
N VAL A 204 -23.26 -10.80 -10.45
CA VAL A 204 -24.35 -11.70 -10.10
C VAL A 204 -25.08 -12.13 -11.36
N ALA A 205 -25.05 -13.43 -11.65
CA ALA A 205 -25.86 -14.02 -12.71
C ALA A 205 -26.96 -14.89 -12.11
N ARG A 206 -28.16 -14.81 -12.70
CA ARG A 206 -29.32 -15.63 -12.33
C ARG A 206 -29.79 -16.47 -13.51
N GLY A 207 -30.32 -17.63 -13.18
CA GLY A 207 -30.85 -18.61 -14.11
C GLY A 207 -31.89 -19.48 -13.43
N ARG A 208 -32.31 -20.54 -14.11
CA ARG A 208 -33.30 -21.47 -13.57
C ARG A 208 -32.62 -22.73 -13.07
N ALA A 209 -32.95 -23.16 -11.85
CA ALA A 209 -32.47 -24.44 -11.34
C ALA A 209 -33.06 -25.61 -12.15
N GLY A 210 -32.26 -26.62 -12.42
CA GLY A 210 -32.68 -27.74 -13.25
C GLY A 210 -31.81 -28.99 -13.11
N HIS A 211 -32.32 -30.12 -13.61
CA HIS A 211 -31.51 -31.34 -13.71
C HIS A 211 -30.55 -31.20 -14.90
N GLY A 212 -29.27 -31.54 -14.71
CA GLY A 212 -28.21 -31.36 -15.70
C GLY A 212 -28.40 -32.13 -17.02
N SER A 213 -29.32 -33.11 -17.07
CA SER A 213 -29.65 -33.85 -18.29
C SER A 213 -30.70 -33.16 -19.19
N ARG A 214 -31.28 -32.03 -18.76
CA ARG A 214 -32.29 -31.31 -19.55
C ARG A 214 -31.62 -30.26 -20.44
N LEU A 215 -32.20 -30.02 -21.62
CA LEU A 215 -31.87 -28.82 -22.39
C LEU A 215 -32.24 -27.58 -21.58
N HIS A 216 -31.27 -26.69 -21.34
CA HIS A 216 -31.43 -25.58 -20.42
C HIS A 216 -30.72 -24.31 -20.93
N PRO A 217 -31.44 -23.38 -21.58
CA PRO A 217 -30.81 -22.19 -22.17
C PRO A 217 -30.41 -21.14 -21.13
N GLU A 218 -30.98 -21.17 -19.92
CA GLU A 218 -30.79 -20.13 -18.89
C GLU A 218 -29.88 -20.60 -17.75
N ASN A 219 -28.59 -20.82 -18.03
CA ASN A 219 -27.63 -21.30 -17.04
C ASN A 219 -26.83 -20.15 -16.41
N ALA A 220 -27.04 -19.90 -15.11
CA ALA A 220 -26.35 -18.83 -14.38
C ALA A 220 -24.82 -18.96 -14.42
N LEU A 221 -24.29 -20.18 -14.29
CA LEU A 221 -22.85 -20.43 -14.31
C LEU A 221 -22.25 -20.13 -15.69
N THR A 222 -22.91 -20.55 -16.77
CA THR A 222 -22.41 -20.27 -18.12
C THR A 222 -22.37 -18.77 -18.40
N LYS A 223 -23.46 -18.04 -18.10
CA LYS A 223 -23.54 -16.58 -18.26
C LYS A 223 -22.43 -15.87 -17.47
N LEU A 224 -22.27 -16.23 -16.20
CA LEU A 224 -21.24 -15.62 -15.36
C LEU A 224 -19.82 -15.95 -15.84
N ALA A 225 -19.57 -17.19 -16.25
CA ALA A 225 -18.26 -17.61 -16.75
C ALA A 225 -17.85 -16.83 -18.01
N GLU A 226 -18.81 -16.55 -18.90
CA GLU A 226 -18.60 -15.70 -20.07
C GLU A 226 -18.29 -14.25 -19.67
N ALA A 227 -19.04 -13.66 -18.73
CA ALA A 227 -18.80 -12.31 -18.23
C ALA A 227 -17.43 -12.16 -17.54
N VAL A 228 -17.08 -13.12 -16.68
CA VAL A 228 -15.77 -13.16 -16.00
C VAL A 228 -14.64 -13.27 -17.01
N ALA A 229 -14.78 -14.14 -18.02
CA ALA A 229 -13.79 -14.27 -19.08
C ALA A 229 -13.68 -13.02 -19.95
N ALA A 230 -14.80 -12.32 -20.21
CA ALA A 230 -14.82 -11.06 -20.95
C ALA A 230 -14.06 -9.95 -20.20
N ILE A 231 -14.31 -9.79 -18.90
CA ILE A 231 -13.56 -8.84 -18.05
C ILE A 231 -12.08 -9.21 -18.02
N GLY A 232 -11.73 -10.46 -17.70
CA GLY A 232 -10.33 -10.88 -17.56
C GLY A 232 -9.52 -10.84 -18.87
N ARG A 233 -10.16 -10.74 -20.03
CA ARG A 233 -9.51 -10.59 -21.34
C ARG A 233 -9.53 -9.15 -21.86
N THR A 234 -10.20 -8.24 -21.16
CA THR A 234 -10.31 -6.83 -21.59
C THR A 234 -8.94 -6.16 -21.46
N ARG A 235 -8.44 -5.63 -22.58
CA ARG A 235 -7.27 -4.75 -22.60
C ARG A 235 -7.74 -3.32 -22.37
N TRP A 236 -7.55 -2.83 -21.16
CA TRP A 236 -7.86 -1.45 -20.82
C TRP A 236 -6.91 -0.49 -21.54
N PRO A 237 -7.43 0.61 -22.12
CA PRO A 237 -6.60 1.58 -22.82
C PRO A 237 -5.68 2.31 -21.84
N ILE A 238 -4.52 2.75 -22.35
CA ILE A 238 -3.67 3.69 -21.63
C ILE A 238 -4.38 5.04 -21.56
N ARG A 239 -4.46 5.59 -20.35
CA ARG A 239 -4.95 6.94 -20.07
C ARG A 239 -4.03 7.56 -19.05
N LEU A 240 -3.36 8.63 -19.45
CA LEU A 240 -2.38 9.29 -18.60
C LEU A 240 -3.06 10.38 -17.75
N THR A 241 -2.63 10.45 -16.50
CA THR A 241 -2.81 11.58 -15.58
C THR A 241 -1.54 12.46 -15.57
N PRO A 242 -1.59 13.70 -15.04
CA PRO A 242 -0.41 14.54 -14.89
C PRO A 242 0.77 13.85 -14.17
N THR A 243 0.50 13.04 -13.14
CA THR A 243 1.53 12.25 -12.44
C THR A 243 2.17 11.22 -13.37
N THR A 244 1.36 10.49 -14.12
CA THR A 244 1.89 9.46 -15.03
C THR A 244 2.61 10.05 -16.24
N GLU A 245 2.22 11.23 -16.71
CA GLU A 245 2.98 11.97 -17.73
C GLU A 245 4.37 12.35 -17.19
N ALA A 246 4.45 12.84 -15.96
CA ALA A 246 5.72 13.15 -15.30
C ALA A 246 6.58 11.90 -15.05
N LEU A 247 5.96 10.77 -14.67
CA LEU A 247 6.62 9.47 -14.56
C LEU A 247 7.29 9.09 -15.88
N LEU A 248 6.52 9.10 -16.98
CA LEU A 248 7.02 8.74 -18.31
C LEU A 248 8.11 9.70 -18.80
N ALA A 249 8.00 11.00 -18.52
CA ALA A 249 9.05 11.96 -18.82
C ALA A 249 10.35 11.65 -18.05
N GLY A 250 10.25 11.28 -16.76
CA GLY A 250 11.39 10.86 -15.94
C GLY A 250 12.06 9.60 -16.46
N LEU A 251 11.26 8.56 -16.77
CA LEU A 251 11.77 7.31 -17.35
C LEU A 251 12.36 7.52 -18.75
N SER A 252 11.76 8.39 -19.56
CA SER A 252 12.28 8.77 -20.88
C SER A 252 13.64 9.46 -20.75
N GLY A 253 13.80 10.41 -19.80
CA GLY A 253 15.09 11.02 -19.50
C GLY A 253 16.14 10.01 -19.02
N LEU A 254 15.70 8.95 -18.33
CA LEU A 254 16.57 7.86 -17.90
C LEU A 254 16.98 6.91 -19.03
N THR A 255 16.07 6.56 -19.91
CA THR A 255 16.32 5.49 -20.90
C THR A 255 16.70 6.02 -22.28
N GLY A 256 16.41 7.29 -22.56
CA GLY A 256 16.44 7.86 -23.91
C GLY A 256 15.31 7.36 -24.83
N ARG A 257 14.37 6.54 -24.32
CA ARG A 257 13.21 6.03 -25.07
C ARG A 257 12.12 7.09 -25.17
N SER A 258 11.22 6.96 -26.14
CA SER A 258 10.10 7.89 -26.29
C SER A 258 9.11 7.77 -25.13
N ALA A 259 8.59 8.90 -24.65
CA ALA A 259 7.48 8.95 -23.70
C ALA A 259 6.14 8.49 -24.31
N ASP A 260 6.05 8.41 -25.64
CA ASP A 260 4.85 7.95 -26.36
C ASP A 260 4.65 6.42 -26.34
N ASP A 261 5.61 5.67 -25.77
CA ASP A 261 5.51 4.21 -25.58
C ASP A 261 5.62 3.85 -24.09
N PRO A 262 4.53 3.99 -23.31
CA PRO A 262 4.53 3.74 -21.88
C PRO A 262 4.88 2.30 -21.50
N ASP A 263 4.48 1.33 -22.33
CA ASP A 263 4.78 -0.09 -22.09
C ASP A 263 6.28 -0.36 -22.25
N ALA A 264 6.93 0.20 -23.28
CA ALA A 264 8.39 0.06 -23.44
C ALA A 264 9.20 0.77 -22.34
N LEU A 265 8.66 1.84 -21.75
CA LEU A 265 9.28 2.51 -20.60
C LEU A 265 9.08 1.70 -19.30
N ALA A 266 7.90 1.12 -19.09
CA ALA A 266 7.66 0.22 -17.96
C ALA A 266 8.56 -1.03 -18.03
N ALA A 267 8.71 -1.62 -19.22
CA ALA A 267 9.60 -2.77 -19.44
C ALA A 267 11.08 -2.46 -19.17
N ALA A 268 11.49 -1.18 -19.25
CA ALA A 268 12.83 -0.77 -18.85
C ALA A 268 13.09 -0.97 -17.35
N ALA A 269 12.03 -0.97 -16.53
CA ALA A 269 12.13 -1.07 -15.08
C ALA A 269 12.29 -2.51 -14.56
N GLY A 270 12.46 -3.49 -15.47
CA GLY A 270 12.73 -4.88 -15.13
C GLY A 270 11.71 -5.44 -14.13
N PRO A 271 12.12 -5.82 -12.91
CA PRO A 271 11.19 -6.33 -11.89
C PRO A 271 9.99 -5.42 -11.60
N ALA A 272 10.14 -4.09 -11.73
CA ALA A 272 9.06 -3.13 -11.49
C ALA A 272 8.13 -2.91 -12.71
N GLU A 273 8.31 -3.64 -13.82
CA GLU A 273 7.51 -3.47 -15.05
C GLU A 273 6.01 -3.57 -14.79
N ALA A 274 5.56 -4.67 -14.18
CA ALA A 274 4.13 -4.90 -13.95
C ALA A 274 3.52 -3.83 -13.04
N PHE A 275 4.29 -3.38 -12.04
CA PHE A 275 3.91 -2.31 -11.12
C PHE A 275 3.71 -0.99 -11.88
N LEU A 276 4.67 -0.58 -12.70
CA LEU A 276 4.58 0.66 -13.47
C LEU A 276 3.51 0.59 -14.59
N ALA A 277 3.40 -0.54 -15.28
CA ALA A 277 2.40 -0.72 -16.33
C ALA A 277 0.96 -0.55 -15.81
N SER A 278 0.73 -0.93 -14.55
CA SER A 278 -0.57 -0.79 -13.88
C SER A 278 -0.99 0.67 -13.60
N THR A 279 -0.04 1.62 -13.55
CA THR A 279 -0.34 3.02 -13.21
C THR A 279 -1.05 3.76 -14.34
N PHE A 280 -0.83 3.34 -15.59
CA PHE A 280 -1.28 4.08 -16.78
C PHE A 280 -2.65 3.68 -17.30
N ARG A 281 -3.35 2.75 -16.63
CA ARG A 281 -4.59 2.15 -17.12
C ARG A 281 -5.44 1.58 -16.00
N THR A 282 -6.72 1.38 -16.27
CA THR A 282 -7.61 0.59 -15.41
C THR A 282 -7.16 -0.87 -15.35
N THR A 283 -7.33 -1.52 -14.20
CA THR A 283 -7.14 -2.96 -14.03
C THR A 283 -8.42 -3.54 -13.46
N ALA A 284 -8.83 -4.71 -13.95
CA ALA A 284 -10.03 -5.41 -13.51
C ALA A 284 -9.74 -6.91 -13.47
N ASN A 285 -9.46 -7.44 -12.29
CA ASN A 285 -8.98 -8.81 -12.09
C ASN A 285 -10.06 -9.66 -11.40
N PRO A 286 -10.55 -10.74 -12.03
CA PRO A 286 -11.40 -11.70 -11.34
C PRO A 286 -10.62 -12.44 -10.25
N THR A 287 -11.13 -12.45 -9.02
CA THR A 287 -10.44 -13.04 -7.86
C THR A 287 -11.20 -14.20 -7.23
N VAL A 288 -12.54 -14.22 -7.36
CA VAL A 288 -13.39 -15.29 -6.78
C VAL A 288 -14.48 -15.67 -7.78
N LEU A 289 -14.80 -16.97 -7.86
CA LEU A 289 -15.93 -17.52 -8.60
C LEU A 289 -16.65 -18.59 -7.77
N GLN A 290 -17.96 -18.43 -7.57
CA GLN A 290 -18.79 -19.35 -6.79
C GLN A 290 -20.07 -19.71 -7.54
N ALA A 291 -20.31 -21.01 -7.76
CA ALA A 291 -21.54 -21.50 -8.37
C ALA A 291 -21.78 -23.00 -8.13
N GLY A 292 -23.04 -23.36 -7.86
CA GLY A 292 -23.47 -24.76 -7.77
C GLY A 292 -22.89 -25.53 -6.57
N TYR A 293 -23.39 -26.75 -6.40
CA TYR A 293 -22.98 -27.64 -5.31
C TYR A 293 -22.97 -29.13 -5.71
N LYS A 294 -23.46 -29.48 -6.90
CA LYS A 294 -23.56 -30.86 -7.38
C LYS A 294 -23.59 -30.92 -8.91
N HIS A 295 -22.84 -31.84 -9.51
CA HIS A 295 -22.65 -31.94 -10.98
C HIS A 295 -23.93 -32.18 -11.80
N ASN A 296 -24.97 -32.78 -11.22
CA ASN A 296 -26.23 -33.04 -11.92
C ASN A 296 -27.33 -31.99 -11.64
N VAL A 297 -26.96 -30.85 -11.04
CA VAL A 297 -27.85 -29.74 -10.71
C VAL A 297 -27.33 -28.47 -11.36
N ILE A 298 -28.15 -27.86 -12.22
CA ILE A 298 -27.89 -26.54 -12.79
C ILE A 298 -28.18 -25.50 -11.70
N PRO A 299 -27.23 -24.61 -11.36
CA PRO A 299 -27.44 -23.60 -10.34
C PRO A 299 -28.38 -22.49 -10.82
N GLU A 300 -29.21 -21.99 -9.91
CA GLU A 300 -30.04 -20.79 -10.15
C GLU A 300 -29.25 -19.49 -10.04
N ARG A 301 -28.11 -19.51 -9.36
CA ARG A 301 -27.30 -18.32 -9.05
C ARG A 301 -25.82 -18.66 -9.13
N ALA A 302 -25.05 -17.72 -9.68
CA ALA A 302 -23.61 -17.74 -9.69
C ALA A 302 -23.10 -16.33 -9.33
N GLU A 303 -21.98 -16.25 -8.63
CA GLU A 303 -21.36 -14.99 -8.21
C GLU A 303 -19.85 -14.99 -8.48
N ALA A 304 -19.31 -13.81 -8.81
CA ALA A 304 -17.87 -13.59 -8.90
C ALA A 304 -17.49 -12.26 -8.26
N LEU A 305 -16.29 -12.18 -7.67
CA LEU A 305 -15.70 -10.92 -7.19
C LEU A 305 -14.61 -10.46 -8.15
N ILE A 306 -14.61 -9.17 -8.45
CA ILE A 306 -13.63 -8.52 -9.32
C ILE A 306 -12.98 -7.38 -8.54
N ASP A 307 -11.65 -7.37 -8.47
CA ASP A 307 -10.90 -6.22 -8.02
C ASP A 307 -10.72 -5.25 -9.20
N VAL A 308 -11.40 -4.11 -9.15
CA VAL A 308 -11.26 -3.04 -10.14
C VAL A 308 -10.51 -1.87 -9.52
N ARG A 309 -9.41 -1.47 -10.18
CA ARG A 309 -8.66 -0.26 -9.86
C ARG A 309 -8.75 0.70 -11.03
N THR A 310 -9.23 1.91 -10.79
CA THR A 310 -9.44 2.93 -11.85
C THR A 310 -8.56 4.15 -11.61
N LEU A 311 -8.34 4.94 -12.66
CA LEU A 311 -7.65 6.21 -12.50
C LEU A 311 -8.55 7.20 -11.75
N PRO A 312 -7.98 8.16 -10.99
CA PRO A 312 -8.76 9.18 -10.30
C PRO A 312 -9.76 9.88 -11.24
N GLY A 313 -11.04 9.95 -10.84
CA GLY A 313 -12.10 10.62 -11.59
C GLY A 313 -12.67 9.86 -12.79
N THR A 314 -12.34 8.56 -12.93
CA THR A 314 -12.84 7.69 -14.03
C THR A 314 -13.76 6.56 -13.55
N GLU A 315 -14.12 6.55 -12.27
CA GLU A 315 -14.82 5.47 -11.58
C GLU A 315 -16.17 5.13 -12.25
N ASP A 316 -17.01 6.14 -12.48
CA ASP A 316 -18.35 5.95 -13.03
C ASP A 316 -18.30 5.58 -14.53
N GLU A 317 -17.31 6.07 -15.26
CA GLU A 317 -17.04 5.70 -16.66
C GLU A 317 -16.66 4.22 -16.77
N VAL A 318 -15.73 3.77 -15.93
CA VAL A 318 -15.29 2.37 -15.88
C VAL A 318 -16.42 1.43 -15.46
N LEU A 319 -17.25 1.82 -14.48
CA LEU A 319 -18.43 1.04 -14.11
C LEU A 319 -19.41 0.87 -15.28
N ALA A 320 -19.63 1.92 -16.07
CA ALA A 320 -20.46 1.84 -17.27
C ALA A 320 -19.84 0.94 -18.35
N ASP A 321 -18.50 0.98 -18.52
CA ASP A 321 -17.77 0.08 -19.42
C ASP A 321 -17.88 -1.38 -18.96
N LEU A 322 -17.70 -1.65 -17.67
CA LEU A 322 -17.86 -2.99 -17.09
C LEU A 322 -19.26 -3.55 -17.32
N GLN A 323 -20.31 -2.74 -17.09
CA GLN A 323 -21.68 -3.16 -17.38
C GLN A 323 -21.86 -3.52 -18.86
N ARG A 324 -21.27 -2.74 -19.77
CA ARG A 324 -21.31 -3.02 -21.22
C ARG A 324 -20.58 -4.30 -21.59
N ILE A 325 -19.47 -4.61 -20.90
CA ILE A 325 -18.67 -5.83 -21.11
C ILE A 325 -19.44 -7.07 -20.66
N VAL A 326 -20.09 -7.02 -19.49
CA VAL A 326 -20.80 -8.20 -18.93
C VAL A 326 -22.22 -8.38 -19.48
N GLY A 327 -22.80 -7.33 -20.05
CA GLY A 327 -24.15 -7.33 -20.62
C GLY A 327 -25.25 -7.20 -19.56
N ASP A 328 -26.48 -7.01 -20.01
CA ASP A 328 -27.63 -6.66 -19.15
C ASP A 328 -28.15 -7.83 -18.29
N GLU A 329 -27.72 -9.05 -18.58
CA GLU A 329 -28.12 -10.26 -17.83
C GLU A 329 -27.26 -10.51 -16.58
N VAL A 330 -26.19 -9.73 -16.38
CA VAL A 330 -25.31 -9.80 -15.20
C VAL A 330 -25.43 -8.49 -14.44
N GLU A 331 -25.83 -8.61 -13.18
CA GLU A 331 -25.94 -7.50 -12.24
C GLU A 331 -24.56 -7.21 -11.63
N ILE A 332 -24.19 -5.92 -11.54
CA ILE A 332 -22.99 -5.45 -10.87
C ILE A 332 -23.41 -4.82 -9.53
N GLU A 333 -23.04 -5.46 -8.43
CA GLU A 333 -23.18 -4.92 -7.07
C GLU A 333 -21.84 -4.31 -6.63
N ILE A 334 -21.83 -3.06 -6.16
CA ILE A 334 -20.63 -2.46 -5.57
C ILE A 334 -20.49 -2.98 -4.13
N VAL A 335 -19.35 -3.62 -3.84
CA VAL A 335 -19.03 -4.15 -2.51
C VAL A 335 -18.29 -3.10 -1.69
N VAL A 336 -17.24 -2.52 -2.28
CA VAL A 336 -16.45 -1.43 -1.69
C VAL A 336 -16.16 -0.41 -2.78
N ARG A 337 -16.25 0.87 -2.44
CA ARG A 337 -15.83 1.98 -3.30
C ARG A 337 -15.02 2.97 -2.48
N ASP A 338 -13.86 3.32 -3.00
CA ASP A 338 -13.01 4.36 -2.44
C ASP A 338 -12.39 5.22 -3.55
N ILE A 339 -12.10 6.47 -3.23
CA ILE A 339 -11.69 7.49 -4.19
C ILE A 339 -10.27 7.24 -4.71
N GLY A 340 -9.98 7.72 -5.92
CA GLY A 340 -8.61 7.95 -6.37
C GLY A 340 -8.11 9.31 -5.90
N MET A 341 -6.79 9.44 -5.72
CA MET A 341 -6.16 10.69 -5.30
C MET A 341 -5.02 11.05 -6.22
N GLU A 342 -4.81 12.35 -6.41
CA GLU A 342 -3.65 12.85 -7.12
C GLU A 342 -3.26 14.23 -6.57
N THR A 343 -2.00 14.35 -6.17
CA THR A 343 -1.39 15.54 -5.61
C THR A 343 -0.26 15.99 -6.53
N PRO A 344 -0.05 17.30 -6.75
CA PRO A 344 1.07 17.79 -7.52
C PRO A 344 2.44 17.36 -6.94
N PHE A 345 3.37 16.91 -7.79
CA PHE A 345 4.78 16.69 -7.43
C PHE A 345 5.53 18.03 -7.30
N ARG A 346 5.20 18.79 -6.25
CA ARG A 346 5.83 20.08 -5.91
C ARG A 346 5.45 20.49 -4.50
N GLY A 347 6.21 21.41 -3.92
CA GLY A 347 5.96 21.98 -2.61
C GLY A 347 7.02 21.57 -1.61
N ASP A 348 7.07 22.30 -0.49
CA ASP A 348 8.20 22.24 0.45
C ASP A 348 8.49 20.82 0.96
N LEU A 349 7.45 20.03 1.26
CA LEU A 349 7.64 18.64 1.70
C LEU A 349 8.22 17.75 0.59
N VAL A 350 7.72 17.85 -0.64
CA VAL A 350 8.24 17.12 -1.80
C VAL A 350 9.71 17.48 -2.03
N ASP A 351 10.03 18.77 -2.04
CA ASP A 351 11.39 19.26 -2.25
C ASP A 351 12.33 18.75 -1.15
N THR A 352 11.85 18.68 0.10
CA THR A 352 12.64 18.17 1.22
C THR A 352 12.85 16.65 1.14
N MET A 353 11.85 15.87 0.73
CA MET A 353 11.99 14.42 0.49
C MET A 353 13.00 14.14 -0.62
N VAL A 354 12.93 14.89 -1.73
CA VAL A 354 13.91 14.79 -2.83
C VAL A 354 15.31 15.16 -2.35
N ALA A 355 15.44 16.22 -1.57
CA ALA A 355 16.73 16.66 -1.02
C ALA A 355 17.32 15.64 -0.02
N ALA A 356 16.49 15.02 0.83
CA ALA A 356 16.91 13.98 1.76
C ALA A 356 17.47 12.76 1.02
N LEU A 357 16.74 12.25 0.01
CA LEU A 357 17.26 11.19 -0.86
C LEU A 357 18.56 11.61 -1.55
N GLY A 358 18.64 12.83 -2.08
CA GLY A 358 19.84 13.35 -2.74
C GLY A 358 21.08 13.50 -1.83
N ARG A 359 20.90 13.68 -0.52
CA ARG A 359 22.00 13.67 0.46
C ARG A 359 22.54 12.27 0.73
N HIS A 360 21.67 11.26 0.67
CA HIS A 360 22.01 9.87 0.97
C HIS A 360 22.41 9.04 -0.27
N ASP A 361 21.94 9.42 -1.46
CA ASP A 361 22.26 8.77 -2.74
C ASP A 361 22.39 9.82 -3.88
N PRO A 362 23.50 10.59 -3.90
CA PRO A 362 23.65 11.75 -4.79
C PRO A 362 23.58 11.39 -6.29
N GLY A 363 22.84 12.20 -7.05
CA GLY A 363 22.74 12.07 -8.51
C GLY A 363 21.69 11.07 -8.99
N VAL A 364 20.98 10.39 -8.08
CA VAL A 364 19.85 9.52 -8.42
C VAL A 364 18.57 10.35 -8.53
N PRO A 365 17.82 10.30 -9.65
CA PRO A 365 16.59 11.06 -9.79
C PRO A 365 15.46 10.49 -8.93
N VAL A 366 14.60 11.39 -8.46
CA VAL A 366 13.32 11.06 -7.83
C VAL A 366 12.22 11.39 -8.82
N ILE A 367 11.37 10.41 -9.11
CA ILE A 367 10.34 10.49 -10.13
C ILE A 367 8.98 10.30 -9.45
N PRO A 368 7.98 11.16 -9.71
CA PRO A 368 6.65 10.96 -9.16
C PRO A 368 5.99 9.71 -9.78
N TYR A 369 5.15 9.03 -9.02
CA TYR A 369 4.32 7.97 -9.55
C TYR A 369 2.95 7.91 -8.88
N LEU A 370 2.02 7.26 -9.59
CA LEU A 370 0.65 7.01 -9.15
C LEU A 370 0.55 5.53 -8.77
N LEU A 371 0.26 5.26 -7.51
CA LEU A 371 0.14 3.89 -7.00
C LEU A 371 -1.08 3.19 -7.59
N GLY A 372 -0.86 1.95 -8.05
CA GLY A 372 -1.92 1.08 -8.61
C GLY A 372 -2.99 0.64 -7.60
N ALA A 373 -2.71 0.78 -6.31
CA ALA A 373 -3.54 0.45 -5.16
C ALA A 373 -3.96 1.71 -4.37
N GLY A 374 -4.34 1.55 -3.11
CA GLY A 374 -4.64 2.65 -2.18
C GLY A 374 -3.98 2.42 -0.83
N THR A 375 -3.92 3.47 0.00
CA THR A 375 -3.37 3.44 1.37
C THR A 375 -4.28 4.21 2.34
N ASP A 376 -3.95 4.19 3.62
CA ASP A 376 -4.59 5.02 4.66
C ASP A 376 -4.51 6.55 4.41
N ASN A 377 -3.70 7.02 3.45
CA ASN A 377 -3.75 8.41 3.00
C ASN A 377 -5.15 8.83 2.55
N LYS A 378 -5.99 7.91 2.06
CA LYS A 378 -7.36 8.19 1.65
C LYS A 378 -8.24 8.63 2.81
N ALA A 379 -8.09 8.01 3.98
CA ALA A 379 -8.80 8.41 5.18
C ALA A 379 -8.36 9.83 5.60
N LEU A 380 -7.07 10.12 5.62
CA LEU A 380 -6.53 11.44 5.96
C LEU A 380 -6.95 12.53 4.96
N ALA A 381 -7.04 12.21 3.67
CA ALA A 381 -7.50 13.15 2.65
C ALA A 381 -8.95 13.62 2.89
N SER A 382 -9.79 12.78 3.50
CA SER A 382 -11.18 13.14 3.84
C SER A 382 -11.30 14.30 4.84
N ILE A 383 -10.25 14.56 5.62
CA ILE A 383 -10.14 15.71 6.53
C ILE A 383 -9.16 16.79 6.04
N GLY A 384 -8.77 16.74 4.76
CA GLY A 384 -7.96 17.77 4.11
C GLY A 384 -6.46 17.65 4.31
N ILE A 385 -5.95 16.48 4.73
CA ILE A 385 -4.52 16.22 4.87
C ILE A 385 -3.99 15.63 3.56
N THR A 386 -2.97 16.24 3.00
CA THR A 386 -2.37 15.81 1.73
C THR A 386 -1.35 14.71 1.97
N GLY A 387 -1.61 13.50 1.49
CA GLY A 387 -0.74 12.33 1.68
C GLY A 387 0.23 12.05 0.53
N TYR A 388 1.42 11.57 0.88
CA TYR A 388 2.43 11.05 -0.03
C TYR A 388 2.92 9.68 0.46
N GLY A 389 3.36 8.82 -0.45
CA GLY A 389 4.04 7.57 -0.10
C GLY A 389 5.56 7.75 -0.14
N PHE A 390 6.22 7.47 0.98
CA PHE A 390 7.65 7.69 1.18
C PHE A 390 8.24 6.75 2.25
N ALA A 391 8.46 5.50 1.86
CA ALA A 391 9.25 4.48 2.55
C ALA A 391 10.64 4.33 1.90
N PRO A 392 11.64 5.17 2.26
CA PRO A 392 12.87 5.32 1.51
C PRO A 392 13.80 4.10 1.60
N LEU A 393 13.67 3.13 0.71
CA LEU A 393 14.54 1.97 0.63
C LEU A 393 15.46 2.06 -0.58
N GLN A 394 16.78 2.04 -0.35
CA GLN A 394 17.75 1.81 -1.43
C GLN A 394 17.84 0.31 -1.70
N LEU A 395 17.26 -0.14 -2.81
CA LEU A 395 17.09 -1.56 -3.15
C LEU A 395 18.18 -2.08 -4.10
N PRO A 396 18.55 -3.37 -4.00
CA PRO A 396 19.34 -4.07 -4.99
C PRO A 396 18.64 -4.11 -6.36
N ALA A 397 19.42 -4.09 -7.44
CA ALA A 397 18.89 -3.95 -8.80
C ALA A 397 18.07 -5.15 -9.29
N ASP A 398 18.36 -6.33 -8.77
CA ASP A 398 17.74 -7.60 -9.13
C ASP A 398 16.60 -8.01 -8.18
N LEU A 399 16.34 -7.22 -7.14
CA LEU A 399 15.28 -7.51 -6.18
C LEU A 399 13.93 -7.07 -6.73
N ASP A 400 13.03 -8.03 -6.94
CA ASP A 400 11.62 -7.75 -7.23
C ASP A 400 10.86 -7.32 -5.97
N PHE A 401 11.16 -6.13 -5.46
CA PHE A 401 10.52 -5.58 -4.27
C PHE A 401 9.01 -5.36 -4.50
N THR A 402 8.64 -4.84 -5.66
CA THR A 402 7.24 -4.55 -6.01
C THR A 402 6.41 -5.81 -6.24
N GLY A 403 7.01 -6.91 -6.68
CA GLY A 403 6.32 -8.20 -6.82
C GLY A 403 6.09 -8.92 -5.48
N MET A 404 6.75 -8.49 -4.39
CA MET A 404 6.60 -9.08 -3.06
C MET A 404 5.41 -8.53 -2.26
N PHE A 405 4.76 -7.44 -2.69
CA PHE A 405 3.51 -6.99 -2.08
C PHE A 405 2.47 -8.11 -2.12
N HIS A 406 1.99 -8.53 -0.94
CA HIS A 406 1.11 -9.68 -0.70
C HIS A 406 1.67 -11.05 -1.18
N GLY A 407 2.91 -11.09 -1.67
CA GLY A 407 3.57 -12.26 -2.19
C GLY A 407 4.04 -13.24 -1.11
N VAL A 408 4.48 -14.40 -1.55
CA VAL A 408 5.22 -15.38 -0.73
C VAL A 408 6.68 -14.95 -0.62
N ASP A 409 7.36 -15.34 0.47
CA ASP A 409 8.78 -15.07 0.68
C ASP A 409 9.14 -13.58 0.74
N GLU A 410 8.21 -12.77 1.24
CA GLU A 410 8.40 -11.36 1.50
C GLU A 410 9.64 -11.13 2.38
N ARG A 411 10.50 -10.20 1.93
CA ARG A 411 11.75 -9.88 2.60
C ARG A 411 12.27 -8.51 2.20
N VAL A 412 13.03 -7.89 3.09
CA VAL A 412 13.67 -6.59 2.86
C VAL A 412 15.16 -6.65 3.19
N PRO A 413 16.04 -6.03 2.41
CA PRO A 413 17.45 -5.95 2.75
C PRO A 413 17.67 -5.17 4.04
N VAL A 414 18.49 -5.73 4.93
CA VAL A 414 18.84 -5.11 6.22
C VAL A 414 19.51 -3.73 6.03
N ASP A 415 20.34 -3.61 4.99
CA ASP A 415 21.01 -2.34 4.67
C ASP A 415 20.02 -1.30 4.12
N SER A 416 18.95 -1.72 3.43
CA SER A 416 17.89 -0.84 2.95
C SER A 416 17.08 -0.25 4.10
N LEU A 417 16.74 -1.06 5.12
CA LEU A 417 16.11 -0.56 6.35
C LEU A 417 16.97 0.50 7.05
N SER A 418 18.28 0.22 7.15
CA SER A 418 19.24 1.15 7.75
C SER A 418 19.41 2.42 6.93
N PHE A 419 19.33 2.33 5.59
CA PHE A 419 19.32 3.47 4.68
C PHE A 419 18.09 4.34 4.92
N GLY A 420 16.90 3.74 4.94
CA GLY A 420 15.65 4.49 5.09
C GLY A 420 15.47 5.12 6.45
N GLN A 421 15.91 4.47 7.53
CA GLN A 421 16.02 5.09 8.86
C GLN A 421 16.81 6.41 8.79
N ARG A 422 17.98 6.41 8.13
CA ARG A 422 18.82 7.63 8.04
C ARG A 422 18.16 8.71 7.20
N VAL A 423 17.54 8.35 6.07
CA VAL A 423 16.81 9.30 5.22
C VAL A 423 15.65 9.93 5.97
N LEU A 424 14.83 9.17 6.70
CA LEU A 424 13.74 9.70 7.50
C LEU A 424 14.24 10.59 8.64
N ALA A 425 15.31 10.18 9.33
CA ALA A 425 15.88 10.99 10.40
C ALA A 425 16.41 12.34 9.88
N ASP A 426 16.96 12.38 8.67
CA ASP A 426 17.40 13.61 8.02
C ASP A 426 16.22 14.45 7.47
N LEU A 427 15.18 13.79 6.94
CA LEU A 427 13.92 14.44 6.56
C LEU A 427 13.29 15.15 7.76
N PHE A 428 13.14 14.47 8.91
CA PHE A 428 12.51 15.06 10.10
C PHE A 428 13.29 16.24 10.68
N ARG A 429 14.60 16.32 10.43
CA ARG A 429 15.42 17.49 10.81
C ARG A 429 15.24 18.68 9.89
N THR A 430 14.58 18.52 8.75
CA THR A 430 14.58 19.52 7.66
C THR A 430 13.19 19.85 7.10
N CYS A 431 12.18 19.00 7.30
CA CYS A 431 10.84 19.10 6.69
C CYS A 431 9.84 20.01 7.39
#